data_AF-A0A1S4DDJ0-F1
#
_entry.id   AF-A0A1S4DDJ0-F1
#
_cell.length_a   1.000
_cell.length_b   1.000
_cell.length_c   1.000
_cell.angle_alpha   90.00
_cell.angle_beta   90.00
_cell.angle_gamma   90.00
#
_symmetry.space_group_name_H-M   'P 1'
#
loop_
_entity.id
_entity.type
_entity.pdbx_description
1 polymer ?
#
loop_
_entity_poly.entity_id
_entity_poly.type
_entity_poly.pdbx_seq_one_letter_code
_entity_poly.pdbx_strand_id
1 'polypeptide(L)'
;MSYMNPSMGSGSRTARRALEFGRTYVVRPKGKHQATIIWLHGLGDNGSSSSQLLESLSTPNIKWICPTAPTRPVAMLGGFPCTAWFDAGELSDDTTDDLEGLEASVAHIANLLSTEPADGKFFTMSWYILCILCLKIFCRNVRNKIEGSHEAVRCAASLPILLCHGKCDEVVPYRYGERAYHVLSSAGFRNLQFKAYDGLGHYTVPKEMSEVCNWLTVRLALEGLRR
;
A
#
# COMPACT_ATOMS: atom_id res chain seq x y z
N MET A 1 59.56 -17.93 -21.30
CA MET A 1 58.96 -16.58 -21.36
C MET A 1 57.83 -16.68 -22.38
N SER A 2 56.60 -16.95 -21.92
CA SER A 2 55.53 -15.95 -21.65
C SER A 2 54.99 -15.36 -22.96
N TYR A 3 53.69 -15.37 -23.29
CA TYR A 3 52.53 -15.07 -22.46
C TYR A 3 51.27 -15.81 -22.97
N MET A 4 50.57 -16.51 -22.08
CA MET A 4 49.16 -16.85 -22.26
C MET A 4 48.32 -15.62 -21.91
N ASN A 5 47.40 -15.27 -22.79
CA ASN A 5 46.44 -14.19 -22.62
C ASN A 5 45.12 -14.80 -22.08
N PRO A 6 44.69 -14.56 -20.83
CA PRO A 6 43.36 -14.96 -20.41
C PRO A 6 42.38 -13.86 -20.78
N SER A 7 41.42 -14.20 -21.65
CA SER A 7 40.23 -13.37 -21.84
C SER A 7 39.51 -13.23 -20.50
N MET A 8 39.53 -12.04 -19.92
CA MET A 8 38.60 -11.69 -18.85
C MET A 8 37.20 -11.62 -19.45
N GLY A 9 36.44 -12.70 -19.29
CA GLY A 9 34.99 -12.65 -19.42
C GLY A 9 34.47 -11.66 -18.39
N SER A 10 33.96 -10.52 -18.87
CA SER A 10 33.17 -9.58 -18.08
C SER A 10 31.85 -10.27 -17.72
N GLY A 11 31.91 -11.10 -16.69
CA GLY A 11 30.74 -11.64 -16.03
C GLY A 11 30.20 -10.58 -15.09
N SER A 12 29.52 -9.56 -15.63
CA SER A 12 28.59 -8.75 -14.83
C SER A 12 27.39 -9.62 -14.49
N ARG A 13 27.59 -10.53 -13.52
CA ARG A 13 26.49 -11.07 -12.73
C ARG A 13 26.19 -10.00 -11.72
N THR A 14 25.25 -9.12 -12.04
CA THR A 14 24.55 -8.30 -11.05
C THR A 14 23.99 -9.26 -10.00
N ALA A 15 24.71 -9.39 -8.89
CA ALA A 15 24.22 -10.11 -7.72
C ALA A 15 22.90 -9.44 -7.34
N ARG A 16 21.81 -10.19 -7.51
CA ARG A 16 20.44 -9.78 -7.22
C ARG A 16 20.39 -9.43 -5.73
N ARG A 17 20.51 -8.14 -5.41
CA ARG A 17 20.50 -7.69 -4.01
C ARG A 17 19.07 -7.84 -3.53
N ALA A 18 18.85 -8.76 -2.59
CA ALA A 18 17.53 -8.94 -1.99
C ALA A 18 17.05 -7.60 -1.43
N LEU A 19 15.81 -7.21 -1.74
CA LEU A 19 15.21 -6.00 -1.20
C LEU A 19 15.10 -6.14 0.32
N GLU A 20 15.79 -5.27 1.05
CA GLU A 20 15.78 -5.26 2.50
C GLU A 20 14.74 -4.25 2.99
N PHE A 21 13.69 -4.74 3.64
CA PHE A 21 12.66 -3.91 4.23
C PHE A 21 13.14 -3.29 5.53
N GLY A 22 12.74 -2.04 5.77
CA GLY A 22 13.09 -1.33 7.00
C GLY A 22 12.33 -1.86 8.22
N ARG A 23 12.61 -1.25 9.37
CA ARG A 23 11.99 -1.64 10.65
C ARG A 23 10.46 -1.56 10.58
N THR A 24 9.80 -2.58 11.12
CA THR A 24 8.35 -2.59 11.34
C THR A 24 8.02 -2.11 12.75
N TYR A 25 7.00 -1.26 12.85
CA TYR A 25 6.49 -0.72 14.10
C TYR A 25 5.09 -1.28 14.37
N VAL A 26 4.75 -1.52 15.64
CA VAL A 26 3.46 -2.12 16.01
C VAL A 26 2.79 -1.27 17.07
N VAL A 27 1.60 -0.76 16.76
CA VAL A 27 0.71 -0.14 17.75
C VAL A 27 -0.22 -1.23 18.27
N ARG A 28 -0.10 -1.54 19.55
CA ARG A 28 -0.94 -2.56 20.19
C ARG A 28 -2.37 -2.02 20.38
N PRO A 29 -3.40 -2.88 20.27
CA PRO A 29 -4.75 -2.49 20.61
C PRO A 29 -4.81 -2.10 22.08
N LYS A 30 -5.55 -1.02 22.38
CA LYS A 30 -5.75 -0.51 23.75
C LYS A 30 -6.79 -1.34 24.52
N GLY A 31 -7.65 -2.07 23.81
CA GLY A 31 -8.67 -2.97 24.34
C GLY A 31 -8.54 -4.39 23.79
N LYS A 32 -9.63 -5.17 23.81
CA LYS A 32 -9.65 -6.52 23.25
C LYS A 32 -9.33 -6.46 21.75
N HIS A 33 -8.27 -7.16 21.34
CA HIS A 33 -7.88 -7.26 19.93
C HIS A 33 -8.98 -7.95 19.13
N GLN A 34 -9.45 -7.30 18.08
CA GLN A 34 -10.48 -7.81 17.17
C GLN A 34 -10.10 -7.68 15.70
N ALA A 35 -9.15 -6.79 15.37
CA ALA A 35 -8.69 -6.58 14.00
C ALA A 35 -7.21 -6.21 13.97
N THR A 36 -6.54 -6.57 12.87
CA THR A 36 -5.19 -6.13 12.56
C THR A 36 -5.19 -5.41 11.22
N ILE A 37 -4.59 -4.23 11.18
CA ILE A 37 -4.47 -3.42 9.98
C ILE A 37 -3.00 -3.16 9.69
N ILE A 38 -2.60 -3.38 8.45
CA ILE A 38 -1.28 -2.94 7.96
C ILE A 38 -1.43 -1.54 7.37
N TRP A 39 -0.65 -0.59 7.89
CA TRP A 39 -0.59 0.77 7.39
C TRP A 39 0.72 1.00 6.64
N LEU A 40 0.62 1.33 5.35
CA LEU A 40 1.77 1.60 4.49
C LEU A 40 1.96 3.12 4.37
N HIS A 41 3.14 3.59 4.77
CA HIS A 41 3.54 4.98 4.63
C HIS A 41 3.79 5.37 3.15
N GLY A 42 3.79 6.68 2.88
CA GLY A 42 4.08 7.24 1.55
C GLY A 42 5.57 7.26 1.19
N LEU A 43 5.90 7.64 -0.04
CA LEU A 43 7.27 7.76 -0.53
C LEU A 43 8.13 8.64 0.39
N GLY A 44 9.31 8.15 0.78
CA GLY A 44 10.26 8.90 1.62
C GLY A 44 9.95 8.94 3.12
N ASP A 45 8.82 8.39 3.56
CA ASP A 45 8.45 8.30 4.98
C ASP A 45 8.85 6.94 5.60
N ASN A 46 8.39 6.63 6.82
CA ASN A 46 8.71 5.38 7.51
C ASN A 46 7.59 4.93 8.46
N GLY A 47 7.71 3.68 8.93
CA GLY A 47 6.73 3.08 9.84
C GLY A 47 6.64 3.76 11.21
N SER A 48 7.69 4.45 11.67
CA SER A 48 7.68 5.15 12.96
C SER A 48 6.72 6.33 12.95
N SER A 49 6.80 7.19 11.93
CA SER A 49 5.90 8.34 11.74
C SER A 49 4.44 7.88 11.70
N SER A 50 4.18 6.82 10.93
CA SER A 50 2.85 6.21 10.82
C SER A 50 2.35 5.68 12.16
N SER A 51 3.20 4.98 12.93
CA SER A 51 2.78 4.45 14.23
C SER A 51 2.41 5.54 15.23
N GLN A 52 3.10 6.68 15.22
CA GLN A 52 2.81 7.82 16.11
C GLN A 52 1.45 8.44 15.77
N LEU A 53 1.15 8.61 14.48
CA LEU A 53 -0.17 9.05 14.02
C LEU A 53 -1.26 8.08 14.49
N LEU A 54 -1.09 6.78 14.26
CA LEU A 54 -2.09 5.76 14.55
C LEU A 54 -2.31 5.54 16.05
N GLU A 55 -1.28 5.73 16.87
CA GLU A 55 -1.39 5.68 18.33
C GLU A 55 -2.28 6.79 18.91
N SER A 56 -2.36 7.94 18.22
CA SER A 56 -3.25 9.04 18.59
C SER A 56 -4.73 8.77 18.28
N LEU A 57 -5.04 7.79 17.42
CA LEU A 57 -6.40 7.49 17.01
C LEU A 57 -7.17 6.71 18.09
N SER A 58 -8.48 6.92 18.11
CA SER A 58 -9.40 6.22 19.02
C SER A 58 -9.90 4.91 18.38
N THR A 59 -9.00 3.94 18.23
CA THR A 59 -9.31 2.61 17.69
C THR A 59 -8.89 1.50 18.66
N PRO A 60 -9.60 1.33 19.79
CA PRO A 60 -9.14 0.50 20.90
C PRO A 60 -8.98 -0.98 20.54
N ASN A 61 -9.74 -1.51 19.59
CA ASN A 61 -9.73 -2.94 19.24
C ASN A 61 -8.82 -3.28 18.05
N ILE A 62 -8.13 -2.28 17.49
CA ILE A 62 -7.31 -2.42 16.28
C ILE A 62 -5.84 -2.47 16.66
N LYS A 63 -5.16 -3.52 16.19
CA LYS A 63 -3.70 -3.59 16.12
C LYS A 63 -3.24 -2.97 14.81
N TRP A 64 -2.25 -2.08 14.86
CA TRP A 64 -1.64 -1.51 13.65
C TRP A 64 -0.23 -2.06 13.45
N ILE A 65 0.06 -2.53 12.24
CA ILE A 65 1.39 -2.92 11.80
C ILE A 65 1.84 -1.89 10.76
N CYS A 66 2.94 -1.20 11.04
CA CYS A 66 3.48 -0.10 10.25
C CYS A 66 4.87 -0.51 9.74
N PRO A 67 4.98 -1.27 8.64
CA PRO A 67 6.26 -1.63 8.05
C PRO A 67 6.93 -0.40 7.42
N THR A 68 8.24 -0.47 7.25
CA THR A 68 9.01 0.54 6.52
C THR A 68 9.47 -0.04 5.19
N ALA A 69 9.23 0.68 4.10
CA ALA A 69 9.65 0.27 2.77
C ALA A 69 11.18 0.18 2.66
N PRO A 70 11.73 -0.59 1.69
CA PRO A 70 13.16 -0.59 1.41
C PRO A 70 13.66 0.78 0.98
N THR A 71 14.86 1.16 1.41
CA THR A 71 15.57 2.30 0.84
C THR A 71 16.12 1.91 -0.52
N ARG A 72 15.64 2.57 -1.58
CA ARG A 72 16.05 2.29 -2.96
C ARG A 72 16.12 3.59 -3.79
N PRO A 73 16.89 3.62 -4.90
CA PRO A 73 16.81 4.70 -5.88
C PRO A 73 15.39 4.82 -6.44
N VAL A 74 14.93 6.05 -6.67
CA VAL A 74 13.60 6.32 -7.24
C VAL A 74 13.75 7.15 -8.50
N ALA A 75 13.28 6.61 -9.64
CA ALA A 75 13.46 7.20 -10.96
C ALA A 75 12.89 8.61 -11.06
N MET A 76 11.68 8.84 -10.54
CA MET A 76 11.04 10.16 -10.57
C MET A 76 11.78 11.24 -9.76
N LEU A 77 12.67 10.82 -8.84
CA LEU A 77 13.52 11.70 -8.04
C LEU A 77 14.96 11.76 -8.59
N GLY A 78 15.17 11.45 -9.87
CA GLY A 78 16.49 11.43 -10.48
C GLY A 78 17.43 10.36 -9.89
N GLY A 79 16.86 9.26 -9.38
CA GLY A 79 17.61 8.19 -8.72
C GLY A 79 17.98 8.47 -7.26
N PHE A 80 17.45 9.55 -6.65
CA PHE A 80 17.69 9.83 -5.24
C PHE A 80 17.20 8.67 -4.35
N PRO A 81 18.03 8.13 -3.44
CA PRO A 81 17.65 7.01 -2.60
C PRO A 81 16.72 7.46 -1.47
N CYS A 82 15.53 6.88 -1.41
CA CYS A 82 14.59 7.06 -0.29
C CYS A 82 13.75 5.79 -0.09
N THR A 83 12.90 5.76 0.93
CA THR A 83 12.02 4.62 1.22
C THR A 83 10.90 4.55 0.19
N ALA A 84 10.89 3.48 -0.60
CA ALA A 84 9.89 3.26 -1.65
C ALA A 84 9.50 1.77 -1.73
N TRP A 85 8.19 1.52 -1.85
CA TRP A 85 7.64 0.17 -1.96
C TRP A 85 7.95 -0.46 -3.33
N PHE A 86 8.00 0.35 -4.38
CA PHE A 86 8.42 0.02 -5.73
C PHE A 86 8.91 1.29 -6.41
N ASP A 87 9.68 1.16 -7.48
CA ASP A 87 10.12 2.29 -8.30
C ASP A 87 9.00 2.70 -9.28
N ALA A 88 8.27 3.75 -8.92
CA ALA A 88 7.34 4.39 -9.84
C ALA A 88 8.16 5.29 -10.76
N GLY A 89 8.10 5.03 -12.07
CA GLY A 89 8.62 5.96 -13.07
C GLY A 89 7.84 7.28 -13.08
N GLU A 90 7.91 8.02 -14.18
CA GLU A 90 7.05 9.20 -14.35
C GLU A 90 5.56 8.82 -14.26
N LEU A 91 4.71 9.75 -13.80
CA LEU A 91 3.25 9.60 -13.72
C LEU A 91 2.56 9.58 -15.12
N SER A 92 3.19 8.97 -16.12
CA SER A 92 2.67 8.84 -17.49
C SER A 92 2.07 7.44 -17.71
N ASP A 93 1.24 7.31 -18.74
CA ASP A 93 0.54 6.05 -19.04
C ASP A 93 1.47 5.00 -19.74
N ASP A 94 2.73 5.33 -20.02
CA ASP A 94 3.65 4.58 -20.90
C ASP A 94 4.92 4.02 -20.20
N THR A 95 5.04 4.09 -18.87
CA THR A 95 6.25 3.64 -18.17
C THR A 95 6.33 2.12 -17.99
N THR A 96 7.54 1.57 -18.08
CA THR A 96 7.89 0.23 -17.56
C THR A 96 7.81 0.25 -16.04
N ASP A 97 6.67 -0.21 -15.51
CA ASP A 97 6.44 -0.32 -14.08
C ASP A 97 7.41 -1.33 -13.41
N ASP A 98 7.96 -0.98 -12.23
CA ASP A 98 8.76 -1.87 -11.36
C ASP A 98 7.88 -3.00 -10.77
N LEU A 99 7.56 -3.97 -11.62
CA LEU A 99 6.74 -5.11 -11.23
C LEU A 99 7.44 -5.99 -10.18
N GLU A 100 8.75 -6.18 -10.30
CA GLU A 100 9.53 -7.00 -9.34
C GLU A 100 9.51 -6.38 -7.94
N GLY A 101 9.74 -5.06 -7.83
CA GLY A 101 9.67 -4.35 -6.56
C GLY A 101 8.27 -4.34 -5.97
N LEU A 102 7.23 -4.25 -6.80
CA LEU A 102 5.85 -4.36 -6.35
C LEU A 102 5.55 -5.76 -5.81
N GLU A 103 5.90 -6.82 -6.56
CA GLU A 103 5.67 -8.21 -6.14
C GLU A 103 6.41 -8.52 -4.84
N ALA A 104 7.64 -8.02 -4.67
CA ALA A 104 8.37 -8.14 -3.41
C ALA A 104 7.64 -7.45 -2.24
N SER A 105 7.09 -6.26 -2.45
CA SER A 105 6.28 -5.55 -1.44
C SER A 105 5.00 -6.28 -1.10
N VAL A 106 4.29 -6.82 -2.09
CA VAL A 106 3.09 -7.65 -1.87
C VAL A 106 3.44 -8.90 -1.06
N ALA A 107 4.53 -9.60 -1.41
CA ALA A 107 4.99 -10.77 -0.67
C ALA A 107 5.37 -10.43 0.78
N HIS A 108 6.03 -9.29 1.01
CA HIS A 108 6.35 -8.82 2.35
C HIS A 108 5.08 -8.54 3.18
N ILE A 109 4.09 -7.86 2.61
CA ILE A 109 2.80 -7.59 3.27
C ILE A 109 2.06 -8.90 3.58
N ALA A 110 2.03 -9.85 2.64
CA ALA A 110 1.41 -11.16 2.83
C ALA A 110 2.09 -11.94 3.97
N ASN A 111 3.41 -11.87 4.08
CA ASN A 111 4.17 -12.48 5.17
C ASN A 111 3.89 -11.82 6.53
N LEU A 112 3.67 -10.50 6.57
CA LEU A 112 3.27 -9.84 7.81
C LEU A 112 1.87 -10.31 8.26
N LEU A 113 0.93 -10.42 7.31
CA LEU A 113 -0.42 -10.90 7.60
C LEU A 113 -0.46 -12.37 8.02
N SER A 114 0.41 -13.22 7.48
CA SER A 114 0.43 -14.65 7.82
C SER A 114 0.86 -14.93 9.27
N THR A 115 1.47 -13.95 9.95
CA THR A 115 1.81 -14.04 11.37
C THR A 115 0.66 -13.69 12.31
N GLU A 116 -0.47 -13.24 11.78
CA GLU A 116 -1.65 -12.88 12.57
C GLU A 116 -2.64 -14.04 12.72
N PRO A 117 -3.39 -14.10 13.84
CA PRO A 117 -4.39 -15.15 14.05
C PRO A 117 -5.52 -15.10 13.00
N ALA A 118 -5.99 -16.27 12.57
CA ALA A 118 -6.97 -16.44 11.50
C ALA A 118 -8.31 -15.71 11.72
N ASP A 119 -8.66 -15.42 12.98
CA ASP A 119 -9.91 -14.76 13.36
C ASP A 119 -9.85 -13.23 13.24
N GLY A 120 -8.69 -12.67 12.89
CA GLY A 120 -8.50 -11.24 12.65
C GLY A 120 -9.10 -10.80 11.33
N LYS A 121 -9.85 -9.70 11.33
CA LYS A 121 -10.21 -9.02 10.07
C LYS A 121 -9.04 -8.16 9.61
N PHE A 122 -8.58 -8.38 8.38
CA PHE A 122 -7.39 -7.76 7.81
C PHE A 122 -7.74 -6.66 6.82
N PHE A 123 -7.14 -5.49 7.01
CA PHE A 123 -7.22 -4.39 6.06
C PHE A 123 -5.82 -3.86 5.78
N THR A 124 -5.57 -3.49 4.53
CA THR A 124 -4.41 -2.69 4.16
C THR A 124 -4.91 -1.28 3.90
N MET A 125 -4.36 -0.32 4.65
CA MET A 125 -4.61 1.11 4.41
C MET A 125 -3.30 1.70 3.90
N SER A 126 -3.36 2.39 2.77
CA SER A 126 -2.18 2.98 2.18
C SER A 126 -2.43 4.43 1.81
N TRP A 127 -1.51 5.29 2.24
CA TRP A 127 -1.52 6.70 1.93
C TRP A 127 -1.26 6.92 0.42
N TYR A 128 -2.12 7.75 -0.19
CA TYR A 128 -2.15 8.51 -1.46
C TYR A 128 -1.24 8.24 -2.67
N ILE A 129 -0.14 7.50 -2.55
CA ILE A 129 0.78 7.22 -3.65
C ILE A 129 0.70 5.76 -4.10
N LEU A 130 0.24 4.85 -3.23
CA LEU A 130 0.19 3.42 -3.56
C LEU A 130 -1.14 2.96 -4.15
N CYS A 131 -2.26 3.61 -3.86
CA CYS A 131 -3.56 3.06 -4.24
C CYS A 131 -3.89 3.18 -5.74
N ILE A 132 -3.12 3.94 -6.54
CA ILE A 132 -3.44 4.20 -7.95
C ILE A 132 -2.42 3.55 -8.89
N LEU A 133 -1.12 3.62 -8.59
CA LEU A 133 -0.07 2.91 -9.33
C LEU A 133 -0.04 1.42 -8.98
N CYS A 134 -0.15 1.05 -7.69
CA CYS A 134 -0.33 -0.37 -7.35
C CYS A 134 -1.67 -0.87 -7.88
N LEU A 135 -2.72 -0.06 -7.99
CA LEU A 135 -3.96 -0.52 -8.62
C LEU A 135 -3.81 -0.72 -10.12
N LYS A 136 -3.05 0.11 -10.84
CA LYS A 136 -2.76 -0.15 -12.26
C LYS A 136 -2.02 -1.48 -12.45
N ILE A 137 -1.01 -1.75 -11.63
CA ILE A 137 -0.17 -2.97 -11.75
C ILE A 137 -0.87 -4.20 -11.15
N PHE A 138 -1.55 -4.05 -10.00
CA PHE A 138 -2.41 -5.06 -9.39
C PHE A 138 -3.57 -5.37 -10.33
N CYS A 139 -4.33 -4.41 -10.85
CA CYS A 139 -5.40 -4.69 -11.82
C CYS A 139 -4.91 -5.22 -13.16
N ARG A 140 -3.73 -4.85 -13.70
CA ARG A 140 -3.23 -5.48 -14.94
C ARG A 140 -3.00 -6.98 -14.77
N ASN A 141 -2.46 -7.39 -13.62
CA ASN A 141 -2.18 -8.79 -13.31
C ASN A 141 -3.37 -9.54 -12.69
N VAL A 142 -4.24 -8.84 -11.97
CA VAL A 142 -5.39 -9.38 -11.24
C VAL A 142 -6.65 -9.36 -12.10
N ARG A 143 -6.85 -8.43 -13.04
CA ARG A 143 -7.98 -8.50 -14.00
C ARG A 143 -7.93 -9.80 -14.79
N ASN A 144 -6.76 -10.13 -15.36
CA ASN A 144 -6.55 -11.38 -16.09
C ASN A 144 -6.70 -12.64 -15.20
N LYS A 145 -6.38 -12.55 -13.90
CA LYS A 145 -6.55 -13.66 -12.93
C LYS A 145 -7.95 -13.75 -12.31
N ILE A 146 -8.66 -12.63 -12.15
CA ILE A 146 -10.04 -12.53 -11.64
C ILE A 146 -11.00 -13.04 -12.71
N GLU A 147 -10.85 -12.58 -13.96
CA GLU A 147 -11.69 -13.05 -15.06
C GLU A 147 -11.57 -14.58 -15.28
N GLY A 148 -10.43 -15.17 -14.92
CA GLY A 148 -10.20 -16.62 -14.96
C GLY A 148 -10.58 -17.40 -13.69
N SER A 149 -11.00 -16.77 -12.59
CA SER A 149 -11.24 -17.44 -11.30
C SER A 149 -12.48 -16.92 -10.58
N HIS A 150 -13.51 -17.76 -10.48
CA HIS A 150 -14.74 -17.45 -9.75
C HIS A 150 -14.51 -17.07 -8.28
N GLU A 151 -13.51 -17.68 -7.62
CA GLU A 151 -13.21 -17.37 -6.22
C GLU A 151 -12.56 -15.98 -6.07
N ALA A 152 -11.69 -15.61 -7.03
CA ALA A 152 -11.08 -14.29 -7.05
C ALA A 152 -12.12 -13.18 -7.30
N VAL A 153 -13.10 -13.42 -8.18
CA VAL A 153 -14.25 -12.52 -8.38
C VAL A 153 -15.05 -12.34 -7.09
N ARG A 154 -15.35 -13.44 -6.39
CA ARG A 154 -16.12 -13.40 -5.13
C ARG A 154 -15.37 -12.65 -4.03
N CYS A 155 -14.06 -12.88 -3.89
CA CYS A 155 -13.21 -12.16 -2.94
C CYS A 155 -13.10 -10.66 -3.27
N ALA A 156 -12.90 -10.31 -4.55
CA ALA A 156 -12.86 -8.91 -4.97
C ALA A 156 -14.20 -8.19 -4.70
N ALA A 157 -15.32 -8.85 -4.98
CA ALA A 157 -16.65 -8.28 -4.75
C ALA A 157 -16.96 -8.05 -3.27
N SER A 158 -16.43 -8.88 -2.36
CA SER A 158 -16.71 -8.80 -0.92
C SER A 158 -15.74 -7.88 -0.15
N LEU A 159 -14.54 -7.63 -0.68
CA LEU A 159 -13.52 -6.82 -0.04
C LEU A 159 -13.98 -5.35 0.13
N PRO A 160 -14.13 -4.85 1.37
CA PRO A 160 -14.44 -3.44 1.58
C PRO A 160 -13.22 -2.58 1.31
N ILE A 161 -13.37 -1.59 0.43
CA ILE A 161 -12.31 -0.63 0.09
C ILE A 161 -12.83 0.78 0.32
N LEU A 162 -12.06 1.57 1.09
CA LEU A 162 -12.24 3.01 1.22
C LEU A 162 -11.08 3.72 0.52
N LEU A 163 -11.41 4.55 -0.45
CA LEU A 163 -10.50 5.49 -1.09
C LEU A 163 -10.84 6.88 -0.57
N CYS A 164 -9.83 7.62 -0.12
CA CYS A 164 -9.94 9.04 0.23
C CYS A 164 -9.16 9.84 -0.82
N HIS A 165 -9.52 11.10 -1.11
CA HIS A 165 -8.68 12.04 -1.90
C HIS A 165 -8.95 13.53 -1.68
N GLY A 166 -7.87 14.30 -1.54
CA GLY A 166 -7.92 15.75 -1.48
C GLY A 166 -8.07 16.38 -2.87
N LYS A 167 -9.05 17.26 -3.06
CA LYS A 167 -9.28 17.90 -4.37
C LYS A 167 -8.18 18.89 -4.78
N CYS A 168 -7.36 19.33 -3.83
CA CYS A 168 -6.25 20.26 -4.03
C CYS A 168 -4.89 19.54 -3.93
N ASP A 169 -4.84 18.22 -4.13
CA ASP A 169 -3.58 17.47 -4.15
C ASP A 169 -2.79 17.79 -5.42
N GLU A 170 -1.70 18.54 -5.24
CA GLU A 170 -0.78 18.96 -6.31
C GLU A 170 0.33 17.93 -6.59
N VAL A 171 0.52 16.95 -5.71
CA VAL A 171 1.54 15.89 -5.85
C VAL A 171 0.94 14.71 -6.62
N VAL A 172 -0.26 14.29 -6.24
CA VAL A 172 -1.05 13.26 -6.91
C VAL A 172 -2.41 13.86 -7.30
N PRO A 173 -2.53 14.40 -8.54
CA PRO A 173 -3.76 15.05 -8.99
C PRO A 173 -5.02 14.23 -8.72
N TYR A 174 -6.05 14.87 -8.16
CA TYR A 174 -7.32 14.27 -7.76
C TYR A 174 -7.94 13.31 -8.80
N ARG A 175 -7.83 13.66 -10.10
CA ARG A 175 -8.29 12.83 -11.22
C ARG A 175 -7.77 11.39 -11.20
N TYR A 176 -6.58 11.17 -10.62
CA TYR A 176 -6.01 9.84 -10.50
C TYR A 176 -6.76 9.01 -9.45
N GLY A 177 -7.22 9.62 -8.36
CA GLY A 177 -8.09 8.98 -7.36
C GLY A 177 -9.43 8.56 -7.96
N GLU A 178 -10.05 9.45 -8.75
CA GLU A 178 -11.29 9.13 -9.49
C GLU A 178 -11.07 7.97 -10.47
N ARG A 179 -9.98 8.03 -11.25
CA ARG A 179 -9.63 6.96 -12.21
C ARG A 179 -9.46 5.62 -11.51
N ALA A 180 -8.80 5.58 -10.34
CA ALA A 180 -8.65 4.35 -9.57
C ALA A 180 -9.98 3.80 -9.07
N TYR A 181 -10.86 4.67 -8.55
CA TYR A 181 -12.20 4.26 -8.15
C TYR A 181 -12.96 3.61 -9.31
N HIS A 182 -12.94 4.21 -10.50
CA HIS A 182 -13.57 3.65 -11.69
C HIS A 182 -12.96 2.31 -12.12
N VAL A 183 -11.63 2.21 -12.14
CA VAL A 183 -10.93 0.97 -12.51
C VAL A 183 -11.27 -0.17 -11.55
N LEU A 184 -11.28 0.08 -10.24
CA LEU A 184 -11.69 -0.90 -9.22
C LEU A 184 -13.14 -1.33 -9.44
N SER A 185 -14.03 -0.38 -9.63
CA SER A 185 -15.45 -0.66 -9.84
C SER A 185 -15.65 -1.55 -11.09
N SER A 186 -15.01 -1.21 -12.20
CA SER A 186 -15.05 -2.01 -13.43
C SER A 186 -14.37 -3.37 -13.29
N ALA A 187 -13.43 -3.54 -12.35
CA ALA A 187 -12.75 -4.81 -12.07
C ALA A 187 -13.55 -5.75 -11.15
N GLY A 188 -14.79 -5.38 -10.77
CA GLY A 188 -15.68 -6.24 -10.01
C GLY A 188 -15.64 -6.04 -8.49
N PHE A 189 -14.88 -5.06 -7.99
CA PHE A 189 -14.98 -4.65 -6.60
C PHE A 189 -16.32 -3.92 -6.39
N ARG A 190 -17.19 -4.47 -5.54
CA ARG A 190 -18.55 -3.94 -5.35
C ARG A 190 -18.72 -3.16 -4.05
N ASN A 191 -17.83 -3.38 -3.07
CA ASN A 191 -17.86 -2.71 -1.77
C ASN A 191 -16.82 -1.57 -1.70
N LEU A 192 -16.92 -0.63 -2.65
CA LEU A 192 -16.03 0.52 -2.78
C LEU A 192 -16.69 1.80 -2.27
N GLN A 193 -15.95 2.62 -1.57
CA GLN A 193 -16.33 4.00 -1.24
C GLN A 193 -15.21 4.96 -1.65
N PHE A 194 -15.57 6.10 -2.24
CA PHE A 194 -14.64 7.19 -2.55
C PHE A 194 -15.06 8.44 -1.78
N LYS A 195 -14.14 8.99 -1.00
CA LYS A 195 -14.33 10.16 -0.15
C LYS A 195 -13.42 11.29 -0.62
N ALA A 196 -14.02 12.31 -1.21
CA ALA A 196 -13.29 13.49 -1.66
C ALA A 196 -13.35 14.61 -0.60
N TYR A 197 -12.24 15.31 -0.39
CA TYR A 197 -12.13 16.38 0.58
C TYR A 197 -11.79 17.70 -0.12
N ASP A 198 -12.68 18.69 -0.03
CA ASP A 198 -12.46 20.03 -0.57
C ASP A 198 -11.34 20.76 0.19
N GLY A 199 -10.45 21.43 -0.55
CA GLY A 199 -9.33 22.19 0.02
C GLY A 199 -8.17 21.35 0.58
N LEU A 200 -8.31 20.02 0.62
CA LEU A 200 -7.26 19.13 1.11
C LEU A 200 -6.19 18.89 0.04
N GLY A 201 -4.92 19.06 0.43
CA GLY A 201 -3.75 18.76 -0.40
C GLY A 201 -3.15 17.38 -0.11
N HIS A 202 -1.84 17.20 -0.34
CA HIS A 202 -1.14 15.93 -0.15
C HIS A 202 -0.75 15.65 1.33
N TYR A 203 -1.72 15.72 2.25
CA TYR A 203 -1.51 15.49 3.69
C TYR A 203 -2.79 15.04 4.38
N THR A 204 -2.69 14.47 5.59
CA THR A 204 -3.85 14.06 6.40
C THR A 204 -4.46 15.24 7.15
N VAL A 205 -5.75 15.16 7.40
CA VAL A 205 -6.42 16.04 8.39
C VAL A 205 -7.23 15.24 9.41
N PRO A 206 -7.42 15.76 10.64
CA PRO A 206 -8.18 15.04 11.67
C PRO A 206 -9.58 14.63 11.24
N LYS A 207 -10.25 15.44 10.41
CA LYS A 207 -11.58 15.11 9.85
C LYS A 207 -11.55 13.85 9.01
N GLU A 208 -10.61 13.75 8.06
CA GLU A 208 -10.42 12.55 7.22
C GLU A 208 -10.12 11.33 8.09
N MET A 209 -9.18 11.46 9.04
CA MET A 209 -8.81 10.35 9.91
C MET A 209 -9.98 9.89 10.79
N SER A 210 -10.80 10.80 11.28
CA SER A 210 -12.02 10.46 12.02
C SER A 210 -13.02 9.69 11.16
N GLU A 211 -13.23 10.10 9.90
CA GLU A 211 -14.09 9.36 8.97
C GLU A 211 -13.54 7.97 8.64
N VAL A 212 -12.22 7.83 8.47
CA VAL A 212 -11.54 6.54 8.28
C VAL A 212 -11.73 5.64 9.51
N CYS A 213 -11.53 6.15 10.73
CA CYS A 213 -11.77 5.41 11.96
C CYS A 213 -13.22 4.93 12.06
N ASN A 214 -14.18 5.82 11.79
CA ASN A 214 -15.59 5.47 11.83
C ASN A 214 -15.93 4.38 10.79
N TRP A 215 -15.40 4.52 9.57
CA TRP A 215 -15.58 3.51 8.52
C TRP A 215 -15.02 2.15 8.94
N LEU A 216 -13.81 2.11 9.52
CA LEU A 216 -13.19 0.90 10.03
C LEU A 216 -14.06 0.27 11.12
N THR A 217 -14.51 1.05 12.11
CA THR A 217 -15.38 0.56 13.19
C THR A 217 -16.65 -0.08 12.65
N VAL A 218 -17.33 0.58 11.69
CA VAL A 218 -18.56 0.07 11.08
C VAL A 218 -18.30 -1.21 10.28
N ARG A 219 -17.24 -1.26 9.47
CA ARG A 219 -16.93 -2.42 8.62
C ARG A 219 -16.44 -3.62 9.40
N LEU A 220 -15.65 -3.38 10.42
CA LEU A 220 -15.12 -4.42 11.28
C LEU A 220 -16.17 -4.94 12.27
N ALA A 221 -17.34 -4.30 12.38
CA ALA A 221 -18.36 -4.61 13.37
C ALA A 221 -17.76 -4.74 14.78
N LEU A 222 -16.82 -3.84 15.11
CA LEU A 222 -16.11 -3.87 16.39
C LEU A 222 -17.11 -3.61 17.52
N GLU A 223 -17.24 -4.55 18.44
CA GLU A 223 -18.07 -4.40 19.63
C GLU A 223 -17.47 -3.30 20.54
N GLY A 224 -18.29 -2.33 20.96
CA GLY A 224 -17.91 -1.33 21.98
C GLY A 224 -17.98 0.15 21.57
N LEU A 225 -18.33 0.48 20.32
CA LEU A 225 -18.49 1.88 19.85
C LEU A 225 -19.95 2.31 19.60
N ARG A 226 -20.92 1.41 19.83
CA ARG A 226 -22.33 1.79 19.97
C ARG A 226 -22.51 2.43 21.35
N ARG A 227 -22.43 3.75 21.41
CA ARG A 227 -23.08 4.52 22.47
C ARG A 227 -24.49 4.87 22.02
#